data_AF-A0A967M090-F1
#
_entry.id   AF-A0A967M090-F1
#
_cell.length_a   1.000
_cell.length_b   1.000
_cell.length_c   1.000
_cell.angle_alpha   90.00
_cell.angle_beta   90.00
_cell.angle_gamma   90.00
#
_symmetry.space_group_name_H-M   'P 1'
#
loop_
_entity.id
_entity.type
_entity.pdbx_description
1 polymer ?
#
loop_
_entity_poly.entity_id
_entity_poly.type
_entity_poly.pdbx_seq_one_letter_code
_entity_poly.pdbx_strand_id
1 'polypeptide(L)' 'KSWVTSGPVADYVVVFMPTQPEDGHRGVTAFLVDASTPGYVRGKKEPKLGIRASATSELIFEDCRIPAANRLGE' A
#
# COMPACT_ATOMS: atom_id res chain seq x y z
N LYS A 1 1.45 -1.58 -6.15
CA LYS A 1 0.48 -2.57 -5.61
C LYS A 1 -0.85 -2.40 -6.33
N SER A 2 -1.33 -3.45 -7.00
CA SER A 2 -2.61 -3.40 -7.73
C SER A 2 -3.79 -3.87 -6.87
N TRP A 3 -5.00 -3.53 -7.32
CA TRP A 3 -6.29 -3.95 -6.74
C TRP A 3 -6.54 -3.54 -5.28
N VAL A 4 -6.14 -2.32 -4.91
CA VAL A 4 -6.33 -1.82 -3.55
C VAL A 4 -7.72 -1.23 -3.39
N THR A 5 -8.59 -1.94 -2.66
CA THR A 5 -9.90 -1.44 -2.24
C THR A 5 -9.72 -0.22 -1.35
N SER A 6 -10.55 0.80 -1.59
CA SER A 6 -10.47 2.14 -1.02
C SER A 6 -9.22 2.95 -1.38
N GLY A 7 -8.31 2.43 -2.21
CA GLY A 7 -7.05 3.10 -2.59
C GLY A 7 -7.18 4.58 -3.01
N PRO A 8 -8.20 4.98 -3.80
CA PRO A 8 -8.39 6.38 -4.18
C PRO A 8 -8.72 7.35 -3.04
N VAL A 9 -9.22 6.85 -1.91
CA VAL A 9 -9.79 7.66 -0.82
C VAL A 9 -9.20 7.34 0.56
N ALA A 10 -8.33 6.34 0.67
CA ALA A 10 -7.74 5.94 1.94
C ALA A 10 -6.71 6.98 2.42
N ASP A 11 -6.81 7.40 3.68
CA ASP A 11 -5.81 8.22 4.36
C ASP A 11 -4.62 7.38 4.87
N TYR A 12 -4.90 6.13 5.23
CA TYR A 12 -3.90 5.16 5.69
C TYR A 12 -4.04 3.86 4.93
N VAL A 13 -2.91 3.20 4.67
CA VAL A 13 -2.86 1.86 4.10
C VAL A 13 -1.87 0.98 4.82
N VAL A 14 -2.31 -0.24 5.10
CA VAL A 14 -1.41 -1.32 5.52
C VAL A 14 -0.80 -1.95 4.29
N VAL A 15 0.52 -1.95 4.20
CA VAL A 15 1.26 -2.54 3.09
C VAL A 15 2.20 -3.61 3.60
N PHE A 16 2.25 -4.72 2.87
CA PHE A 16 3.18 -5.82 3.11
C PHE A 16 4.29 -5.73 2.08
N MET A 17 5.52 -5.57 2.54
CA MET A 17 6.69 -5.41 1.68
C MET A 17 7.79 -6.41 2.09
N PRO A 18 8.49 -7.03 1.11
CA PRO A 18 9.65 -7.84 1.42
C PRO A 18 10.78 -6.95 1.91
N THR A 19 11.22 -7.15 3.15
CA THR A 19 12.35 -6.44 3.77
C THR A 19 13.58 -7.32 3.91
N GLN A 20 13.39 -8.65 3.93
CA GLN A 20 14.43 -9.68 3.94
C GLN A 20 14.11 -10.71 2.85
N PRO A 21 14.38 -10.40 1.56
CA PRO A 21 13.97 -11.27 0.44
C PRO A 21 14.49 -12.71 0.52
N GLU A 22 15.65 -12.91 1.15
CA GLU A 22 16.31 -14.20 1.38
C GLU A 22 15.47 -15.17 2.24
N ASP A 23 14.65 -14.64 3.13
CA ASP A 23 13.77 -15.42 4.03
C ASP A 23 12.41 -15.75 3.40
N GLY A 24 12.23 -15.40 2.12
CA GLY A 24 11.01 -15.64 1.37
C GLY A 24 9.78 -15.05 2.06
N HIS A 25 8.76 -15.87 2.30
CA HIS A 25 7.51 -15.41 2.94
C HIS A 25 7.70 -14.95 4.39
N ARG A 26 8.78 -15.37 5.08
CA ARG A 26 9.07 -14.95 6.45
C ARG A 26 9.73 -13.58 6.51
N GLY A 27 10.33 -13.12 5.42
CA GLY A 27 10.98 -11.81 5.33
C GLY A 27 10.04 -10.67 4.89
N VAL A 28 8.73 -10.84 5.05
CA VAL A 28 7.71 -9.84 4.71
C VAL A 28 7.31 -9.08 5.97
N THR A 29 7.44 -7.76 5.91
CA THR A 29 7.08 -6.86 7.00
C THR A 29 5.85 -6.05 6.63
N ALA A 30 4.96 -5.82 7.61
CA ALA A 30 3.81 -4.94 7.47
C ALA A 30 4.12 -3.53 7.95
N PHE A 31 3.66 -2.51 7.21
CA PHE A 31 3.81 -1.10 7.56
C PHE A 31 2.48 -0.36 7.45
N LEU A 32 2.25 0.58 8.38
CA LEU A 32 1.19 1.57 8.27
C LEU A 32 1.71 2.80 7.52
N VAL A 33 1.22 3.04 6.31
CA VAL A 33 1.64 4.16 5.47
C VAL A 33 0.56 5.23 5.45
N ASP A 34 0.95 6.46 5.76
CA ASP A 34 0.12 7.65 5.58
C ASP A 34 0.13 8.05 4.10
N ALA A 35 -1.04 8.27 3.50
CA ALA A 35 -1.19 8.61 2.08
C ALA A 35 -0.65 10.00 1.71
N SER A 36 -0.28 10.83 2.70
CA SER A 36 0.43 12.10 2.50
C SER A 36 1.95 11.95 2.45
N THR A 37 2.49 10.74 2.68
CA THR A 37 3.93 10.49 2.68
C THR A 37 4.52 10.81 1.29
N PRO A 38 5.61 11.60 1.19
CA PRO A 38 6.28 11.83 -0.09
C PRO A 38 6.65 10.53 -0.79
N GLY A 39 6.39 10.44 -2.09
CA GLY A 39 6.57 9.22 -2.87
C GLY A 39 5.38 8.26 -2.86
N TYR A 40 4.35 8.51 -2.05
CA TYR A 40 3.08 7.79 -2.15
C TYR A 40 2.21 8.38 -3.26
N VAL A 41 1.81 7.56 -4.22
CA VAL A 41 1.00 8.00 -5.37
C VAL A 41 -0.22 7.09 -5.53
N ARG A 42 -1.40 7.72 -5.59
CA ARG A 42 -2.66 7.02 -5.91
C ARG A 42 -2.77 6.85 -7.43
N GLY A 43 -2.89 5.60 -7.87
CA GLY A 43 -3.17 5.27 -9.27
C GLY A 43 -4.61 5.62 -9.68
N LYS A 44 -4.92 5.37 -10.96
CA LYS A 44 -6.27 5.60 -11.50
C LYS A 44 -7.27 4.60 -10.92
N LYS A 45 -8.52 5.03 -10.75
CA LYS A 45 -9.62 4.14 -10.34
C LYS A 45 -9.91 3.11 -11.44
N GLU A 46 -10.03 1.86 -11.05
CA GLU A 46 -10.29 0.73 -11.95
C GLU A 46 -11.71 0.74 -12.55
N PRO A 47 -11.85 0.56 -13.88
CA PRO A 47 -13.14 0.40 -14.54
C PRO A 47 -13.66 -1.05 -14.37
N LYS A 48 -14.17 -1.36 -13.18
CA LYS A 48 -14.68 -2.71 -12.85
C LYS A 48 -16.03 -3.03 -13.51
N LEU A 49 -16.26 -4.32 -13.79
CA LEU A 49 -17.55 -4.88 -14.20
C LEU A 49 -18.65 -4.59 -13.17
N GLY A 50 -18.39 -4.88 -11.90
CA GLY A 50 -19.31 -4.72 -10.77
C GLY A 50 -18.63 -4.09 -9.55
N ILE A 51 -19.36 -3.94 -8.43
CA ILE A 51 -18.86 -3.33 -7.18
C ILE A 51 -18.24 -1.94 -7.45
N ARG A 52 -18.87 -1.20 -8.38
CA ARG A 52 -18.34 0.07 -8.93
C ARG A 52 -18.32 1.21 -7.91
N ALA A 53 -19.17 1.11 -6.89
CA ALA A 53 -19.22 2.03 -5.76
C ALA A 53 -17.97 1.92 -4.88
N SER A 54 -17.43 0.71 -4.70
CA SER A 54 -16.15 0.52 -4.02
C SER A 54 -15.02 1.09 -4.88
N ALA A 55 -14.31 2.08 -4.36
CA ALA A 55 -13.15 2.64 -5.03
C ALA A 55 -12.03 1.58 -5.04
N THR A 56 -11.44 1.31 -6.21
CA THR A 56 -10.31 0.37 -6.32
C THR A 56 -9.32 0.99 -7.26
N SER A 57 -8.05 0.99 -6.92
CA SER A 57 -6.97 1.50 -7.76
C SER A 57 -5.67 0.77 -7.50
N GLU A 58 -4.68 1.06 -8.32
CA GLU A 58 -3.29 0.82 -7.95
C GLU A 58 -2.81 1.86 -6.94
N LEU A 59 -1.80 1.47 -6.17
CA LEU A 59 -0.97 2.35 -5.33
C LEU A 59 0.48 2.20 -5.77
N ILE A 60 1.17 3.32 -5.92
CA ILE A 60 2.55 3.40 -6.38
C ILE A 60 3.37 4.01 -5.24
N PHE A 61 4.58 3.48 -5.02
CA PHE A 61 5.51 3.92 -3.98
C PHE A 61 6.85 4.23 -4.67
N GLU A 62 7.15 5.51 -4.87
CA GLU A 62 8.36 6.02 -5.52
C GLU A 62 9.26 6.66 -4.46
N ASP A 63 10.33 5.97 -4.05
CA ASP A 63 11.23 6.42 -2.99
C ASP A 63 10.52 6.86 -1.69
N CYS A 64 9.39 6.20 -1.39
CA CYS A 64 8.54 6.50 -0.25
C CYS A 64 9.24 6.09 1.06
N ARG A 65 9.64 7.08 1.88
CA ARG A 65 10.36 6.84 3.13
C ARG A 65 9.40 6.66 4.30
N ILE A 66 9.37 5.45 4.86
CA ILE A 66 8.50 5.08 5.99
C ILE A 66 9.32 4.98 7.30
N PRO A 67 8.92 5.65 8.39
CA PRO A 67 9.59 5.51 9.68
C PRO A 67 9.51 4.07 10.23
N ALA A 68 10.56 3.62 10.93
CA ALA A 68 10.56 2.30 11.57
C ALA A 68 9.43 2.12 12.59
N ALA A 69 9.00 3.22 13.24
CA ALA A 69 7.88 3.22 14.19
C ALA A 69 6.52 2.89 13.54
N ASN A 70 6.40 3.00 12.21
CA ASN A 70 5.19 2.65 11.48
C ASN A 70 5.14 1.16 11.10
N ARG A 71 6.17 0.38 11.46
CA ARG A 71 6.16 -1.08 11.33
C ARG A 71 5.10 -1.67 12.26
N LEU A 72 4.28 -2.56 11.72
CA LEU A 72 3.26 -3.29 12.48
C LEU A 72 3.82 -4.66 12.86
N GLY A 73 3.98 -4.89 14.17
CA GLY A 73 4.55 -6.13 14.70
C GLY A 73 6.07 -6.05 14.93
N GLU A 74 6.68 -7.23 14.98
CA GLU A 74 8.11 -7.43 15.26
C GLU A 74 9.01 -7.45 14.02
#